data_AF-A0A9E5F4L6-F1
#
_entry.id   AF-A0A9E5F4L6-F1
#
_cell.length_a   1.000
_cell.length_b   1.000
_cell.length_c   1.000
_cell.angle_alpha   90.00
_cell.angle_beta   90.00
_cell.angle_gamma   90.00
#
_symmetry.space_group_name_H-M   'P 1'
#
loop_
_entity.id
_entity.type
_entity.pdbx_description
1 polymer ?
#
loop_
_entity_poly.entity_id
_entity_poly.type
_entity_poly.pdbx_seq_one_letter_code
_entity_poly.pdbx_strand_id
1 'polypeptide(L)'
;MESIPVERQLEKEINRRRTFAIISHPDAGKTTLTEKLLLYGGAIHLAGAVKAKSNQRKTTSDWMEIEKQRGISISTTVLRFEYRD
;
A
#
# COMPACT_ATOMS: atom_id res chain seq x y z
N MET A 1 -13.07 -17.16 33.35
CA MET A 1 -12.62 -16.33 32.22
C MET A 1 -13.62 -16.55 31.10
N GLU A 2 -14.67 -15.73 31.03
CA GLU A 2 -15.70 -15.89 30.00
C GLU A 2 -15.10 -15.60 28.62
N SER A 3 -15.23 -16.56 27.70
CA SER A 3 -14.91 -16.38 26.30
C SER A 3 -15.78 -15.28 25.70
N ILE A 4 -15.15 -14.25 25.13
CA ILE A 4 -15.86 -13.24 24.35
C ILE A 4 -16.57 -13.97 23.20
N PRO A 5 -17.87 -13.73 22.94
CA PRO A 5 -18.58 -14.33 21.82
C PRO A 5 -17.86 -14.04 20.50
N VAL A 6 -17.74 -15.05 19.63
CA VAL A 6 -17.04 -14.95 18.34
C VAL A 6 -17.61 -13.79 17.50
N GLU A 7 -18.92 -13.57 17.54
CA GLU A 7 -19.59 -12.45 16.88
C GLU A 7 -19.05 -11.08 17.34
N ARG A 8 -18.82 -10.88 18.64
CA ARG A 8 -18.24 -9.61 19.16
C ARG A 8 -16.81 -9.40 18.69
N GLN A 9 -16.03 -10.49 18.58
CA GLN A 9 -14.67 -10.43 18.05
C GLN A 9 -14.68 -10.10 16.55
N LEU A 10 -15.61 -10.69 15.78
CA LEU A 10 -15.76 -10.41 14.36
C LEU A 10 -16.16 -8.95 14.10
N GLU A 11 -17.16 -8.42 14.83
CA GLU A 11 -17.57 -7.02 14.71
C GLU A 11 -16.42 -6.05 15.02
N LYS A 12 -15.62 -6.34 16.06
CA LYS A 12 -14.43 -5.54 16.39
C LYS A 12 -13.42 -5.52 15.24
N GLU A 13 -13.14 -6.68 14.64
CA GLU A 13 -12.21 -6.81 13.52
C GLU A 13 -12.70 -6.08 12.25
N ILE A 14 -13.99 -6.16 11.97
CA ILE A 14 -14.61 -5.44 10.85
C ILE A 14 -14.51 -3.94 11.06
N ASN A 15 -14.85 -3.45 12.26
CA ASN A 15 -14.87 -2.03 12.57
C ASN A 15 -13.50 -1.38 12.61
N ARG A 16 -12.41 -2.12 12.85
CA ARG A 16 -11.04 -1.58 12.84
C ARG A 16 -10.37 -1.56 11.46
N ARG A 17 -10.69 -2.51 10.57
CA ARG A 17 -9.99 -2.64 9.28
C ARG A 17 -10.44 -1.56 8.28
N ARG A 18 -9.49 -1.00 7.53
CA ARG A 18 -9.75 -0.05 6.44
C ARG A 18 -9.00 -0.51 5.19
N THR A 19 -9.73 -0.81 4.12
CA THR A 19 -9.17 -1.20 2.82
C THR A 19 -9.46 -0.10 1.81
N PHE A 20 -8.43 0.46 1.20
CA PHE A 20 -8.56 1.55 0.22
C PHE A 20 -7.47 1.46 -0.85
N ALA A 21 -7.67 2.20 -1.95
CA ALA A 21 -6.72 2.33 -3.03
C ALA A 21 -6.38 3.82 -3.28
N ILE A 22 -5.15 4.08 -3.71
CA ILE A 22 -4.70 5.41 -4.14
C ILE A 22 -4.67 5.42 -5.66
N ILE A 23 -5.52 6.23 -6.27
CA ILE A 23 -5.63 6.39 -7.72
C ILE A 23 -5.26 7.83 -8.06
N SER A 24 -4.33 8.03 -8.99
CA SER A 24 -3.88 9.37 -9.38
C SER A 24 -3.38 9.39 -10.81
N HIS A 25 -3.26 10.58 -11.38
CA HIS A 25 -2.50 10.80 -12.63
C HIS A 25 -1.03 10.37 -12.45
N PRO A 26 -0.31 9.99 -13.54
CA PRO A 26 1.14 9.85 -13.52
C PRO A 26 1.82 11.03 -12.81
N ASP A 27 2.86 10.74 -12.04
CA ASP A 27 3.67 11.71 -11.29
C ASP A 27 2.96 12.57 -10.23
N ALA A 28 1.66 12.37 -9.97
CA ALA A 28 0.92 13.08 -8.91
C ALA A 28 1.31 12.70 -7.46
N GLY A 29 2.36 11.88 -7.28
CA GLY A 29 2.90 11.58 -5.96
C GLY A 29 2.23 10.41 -5.20
N LYS A 30 1.47 9.53 -5.87
CA LYS A 30 0.88 8.32 -5.25
C LYS A 30 1.89 7.50 -4.45
N THR A 31 3.11 7.35 -4.97
CA THR A 31 4.17 6.57 -4.32
C THR A 31 4.68 7.27 -3.06
N THR A 32 4.91 8.58 -3.14
CA THR A 32 5.29 9.42 -2.01
C THR A 32 4.25 9.39 -0.89
N LEU A 33 2.96 9.44 -1.25
CA LEU A 33 1.87 9.34 -0.28
C LEU A 33 1.86 7.97 0.40
N THR A 34 2.01 6.88 -0.36
CA THR A 34 2.11 5.52 0.19
C THR A 34 3.28 5.39 1.17
N GLU A 35 4.45 5.93 0.85
CA GLU A 35 5.61 5.92 1.76
C GLU A 35 5.32 6.62 3.09
N LYS A 36 4.67 7.78 3.03
CA LYS A 36 4.33 8.56 4.23
C LYS A 36 3.28 7.86 5.09
N LEU A 37 2.27 7.25 4.47
CA LEU A 37 1.27 6.46 5.20
C LEU A 37 1.91 5.28 5.94
N LEU A 38 2.81 4.54 5.29
CA LEU A 38 3.56 3.46 5.92
C LEU A 38 4.44 3.96 7.06
N LEU A 39 5.12 5.10 6.87
CA LEU A 39 5.95 5.72 7.91
C LEU A 39 5.11 6.10 9.14
N TYR A 40 3.95 6.73 8.93
CA TYR A 40 3.04 7.11 10.02
C TYR A 40 2.39 5.91 10.70
N GLY A 41 2.28 4.77 10.01
CA GLY A 41 1.87 3.49 10.57
C GLY A 41 3.00 2.71 11.25
N GLY A 42 4.20 3.28 11.40
CA GLY A 42 5.35 2.57 11.98
C GLY A 42 5.95 1.48 11.09
N ALA A 43 5.45 1.32 9.85
CA ALA A 43 5.92 0.34 8.88
C ALA A 43 7.17 0.82 8.12
N ILE A 44 8.23 1.16 8.86
CA ILE A 44 9.46 1.80 8.35
C ILE A 44 10.14 0.98 7.26
N HIS A 45 10.25 -0.35 7.44
CA HIS A 45 10.85 -1.24 6.45
C HIS A 45 10.08 -1.26 5.13
N LEU A 46 8.74 -1.28 5.20
CA LEU A 46 7.87 -1.22 4.02
C LEU A 46 7.99 0.13 3.31
N ALA A 47 8.02 1.24 4.08
CA ALA A 47 8.20 2.58 3.52
C ALA A 47 9.53 2.70 2.75
N GLY A 48 10.62 2.16 3.30
CA GLY A 48 11.92 2.13 2.63
C GLY A 48 11.91 1.30 1.33
N ALA A 49 11.23 0.16 1.33
CA ALA A 49 11.10 -0.69 0.15
C ALA A 49 10.28 -0.03 -0.98
N VAL A 50 9.23 0.73 -0.65
CA VAL A 50 8.45 1.50 -1.63
C VAL A 50 9.31 2.58 -2.28
N LYS A 51 10.12 3.30 -1.48
CA LYS A 51 11.05 4.33 -1.97
C LYS A 51 12.12 3.76 -2.89
N ALA A 52 12.73 2.64 -2.51
CA ALA A 52 13.73 1.95 -3.34
C ALA A 52 13.16 1.52 -4.69
N LYS A 53 11.95 0.93 -4.71
CA LYS A 53 11.23 0.56 -5.95
C LYS A 53 10.86 1.77 -6.80
N SER A 54 10.47 2.89 -6.18
CA SER A 54 10.16 4.13 -6.89
C SER A 54 11.40 4.72 -7.58
N ASN A 55 12.56 4.67 -6.92
CA ASN A 55 13.81 5.19 -7.47
C ASN A 55 14.38 4.28 -8.57
N GLN A 56 14.24 2.95 -8.44
CA GLN A 56 14.64 2.00 -9.48
C GLN A 56 13.84 2.18 -10.78
N ARG A 57 12.58 2.62 -10.71
CA ARG A 57 11.75 2.93 -11.88
C ARG A 57 12.24 4.11 -12.72
N LYS A 58 13.11 4.98 -12.18
CA LYS A 58 13.62 6.14 -12.92
C LYS A 58 14.76 5.80 -13.88
N THR A 59 15.36 4.61 -13.77
CA THR A 59 16.54 4.26 -14.57
C THR A 59 16.25 3.06 -15.47
N THR A 60 15.84 3.43 -16.70
CA THR A 60 16.18 2.83 -18.01
C THR A 60 15.67 1.42 -18.39
N SER A 61 14.95 1.42 -19.52
CA SER A 61 14.87 0.43 -20.61
C SER A 61 13.87 -0.73 -20.55
N ASP A 62 13.77 -1.52 -19.48
CA ASP A 62 13.05 -2.81 -19.55
C ASP A 62 11.54 -2.74 -19.19
N TRP A 63 11.02 -1.53 -19.00
CA TRP A 63 9.63 -1.24 -18.58
C TRP A 63 8.64 -1.13 -19.75
N MET A 64 9.11 -1.18 -21.00
CA MET A 64 8.45 -0.46 -22.09
C MET A 64 7.49 -1.23 -22.99
N GLU A 65 7.39 -2.56 -22.96
CA GLU A 65 6.60 -3.26 -23.99
C GLU A 65 5.19 -3.67 -23.50
N ILE A 66 5.10 -4.40 -22.38
CA ILE A 66 3.81 -4.92 -21.88
C ILE A 66 2.98 -3.85 -21.16
N GLU A 67 3.60 -3.00 -20.32
CA GLU A 67 2.88 -1.94 -19.61
C GLU A 67 2.46 -0.79 -20.54
N LYS A 68 3.30 -0.46 -21.54
CA LYS A 68 2.98 0.54 -22.58
C LYS A 68 1.84 0.09 -23.50
N GLN A 69 1.81 -1.19 -23.89
CA GLN A 69 0.73 -1.74 -24.73
C GLN A 69 -0.63 -1.70 -24.03
N ARG A 70 -0.67 -1.84 -22.70
CA ARG A 70 -1.92 -1.88 -21.95
C ARG A 70 -2.25 -0.60 -21.19
N GLY A 71 -1.34 0.36 -21.13
CA GLY A 71 -1.52 1.63 -20.41
C GLY A 71 -1.74 1.47 -18.91
N ILE A 72 -1.32 0.32 -18.33
CA ILE A 72 -1.55 -0.03 -16.93
C ILE A 72 -0.22 -0.27 -16.21
N SER A 73 -0.16 0.16 -14.96
CA SER A 73 0.90 -0.22 -14.02
C SER A 73 0.50 -1.55 -13.36
N ILE A 74 1.13 -2.67 -13.70
CA ILE A 74 0.71 -4.03 -13.31
C ILE A 74 1.16 -4.41 -11.88
N SER A 75 1.99 -3.60 -11.24
CA SER A 75 2.54 -3.89 -9.90
C SER A 75 1.62 -3.50 -8.72
N THR A 76 0.34 -3.87 -8.69
CA THR A 76 -0.53 -3.56 -7.53
C THR A 76 -0.10 -4.40 -6.32
N THR A 77 0.83 -3.87 -5.52
CA THR A 77 1.25 -4.47 -4.25
C THR A 77 0.19 -4.16 -3.21
N VAL A 78 -0.39 -5.19 -2.58
CA VAL A 78 -1.23 -5.02 -1.38
C VAL A 78 -0.32 -4.76 -0.19
N LEU A 79 -0.56 -3.66 0.52
CA LEU A 79 0.22 -3.28 1.71
C LEU A 79 -0.72 -3.18 2.90
N ARG A 80 -0.32 -3.78 4.03
CA ARG A 80 -1.05 -3.73 5.30
C ARG A 80 -0.13 -3.13 6.37
N PHE A 81 -0.66 -2.20 7.14
CA PHE A 81 0.00 -1.59 8.29
C PHE A 81 -1.05 -1.25 9.35
N GLU A 82 -0.65 -1.22 10.62
CA GLU A 82 -1.49 -0.76 11.72
C GLU A 82 -1.41 0.76 11.84
N TYR A 83 -2.50 1.42 12.21
CA TYR A 83 -2.54 2.87 12.39
C TYR A 83 -3.55 3.25 13.47
N ARG A 84 -3.06 3.88 14.54
CA ARG A 84 -3.85 4.34 15.70
C ARG A 84 -4.71 3.23 16.32
N ASP A 85 -4.06 2.22 16.89
CA ASP A 85 -4.72 1.31 17.84
C ASP A 85 -5.31 2.07 19.04
#